data_AF-U2QHD7-F1
#
_entry.id   AF-U2QHD7-F1
#
_cell.length_a   1.000
_cell.length_b   1.000
_cell.length_c   1.000
_cell.angle_alpha   90.00
_cell.angle_beta   90.00
_cell.angle_gamma   90.00
#
_symmetry.space_group_name_H-M   'P 1'
#
loop_
_entity.id
_entity.type
_entity.pdbx_description
1 polymer ?
#
loop_
_entity_poly.entity_id
_entity_poly.type
_entity_poly.pdbx_seq_one_letter_code
_entity_poly.pdbx_strand_id
1 'polypeptide(L)'
;MANYESKNHRGYHRDRNQRPHQDQRRARQTERVQVEVGQRFPLTIKRMGINGEGIGYYKRMAVFVPGALTNEEAVVEVTSVATRYLRAKVHRIRKTSPHRVEPRDSYADQVGGFELEHLDYPAQLAFKRDVVAQALERYQPEGFHSYDLRPTLGMKDPYGYRNKAQFQVRRNAEGQV
;
A
#
# COMPACT_ATOMS: atom_id res chain seq x y z
N MET A 1 55.76 44.36 8.33
CA MET A 1 56.59 44.68 7.15
C MET A 1 56.17 43.72 6.04
N ALA A 2 55.65 44.08 4.87
CA ALA A 2 55.40 45.37 4.23
C ALA A 2 54.16 45.23 3.32
N ASN A 3 53.41 46.32 3.19
CA ASN A 3 52.39 46.53 2.15
C ASN A 3 53.08 46.72 0.79
N TYR A 4 52.43 46.32 -0.31
CA TYR A 4 52.53 47.10 -1.55
C TYR A 4 51.26 46.95 -2.40
N GLU A 5 50.73 48.09 -2.80
CA GLU A 5 49.50 48.32 -3.56
C GLU A 5 49.69 48.27 -5.09
N SER A 6 48.58 47.96 -5.77
CA SER A 6 48.07 48.59 -7.00
C SER A 6 48.82 48.46 -8.34
N LYS A 7 48.10 47.96 -9.36
CA LYS A 7 47.68 48.80 -10.51
C LYS A 7 46.66 48.10 -11.44
N ASN A 8 45.51 48.76 -11.56
CA ASN A 8 44.50 48.63 -12.62
C ASN A 8 45.10 48.87 -14.01
N HIS A 9 44.68 48.11 -15.04
CA HIS A 9 44.57 48.59 -16.43
C HIS A 9 43.27 48.06 -17.08
N ARG A 10 42.52 49.00 -17.68
CA ARG A 10 41.34 48.88 -18.56
C ARG A 10 41.69 47.97 -19.76
N GLY A 11 40.85 47.15 -20.39
CA GLY A 11 39.41 47.15 -20.63
C GLY A 11 39.18 47.13 -22.16
N TYR A 12 38.61 46.07 -22.75
CA TYR A 12 37.95 46.11 -24.07
C TYR A 12 36.86 45.03 -24.18
N HIS A 13 35.71 45.46 -24.70
CA HIS A 13 34.46 44.73 -24.90
C HIS A 13 34.56 43.46 -25.78
N ARG A 14 33.74 42.46 -25.46
CA ARG A 14 32.83 41.84 -26.45
C ARG A 14 31.66 41.14 -25.78
N ASP A 15 30.47 41.64 -26.09
CA ASP A 15 29.19 40.99 -25.89
C ASP A 15 29.18 39.56 -26.45
N ARG A 16 28.75 38.61 -25.62
CA ARG A 16 28.10 37.37 -26.05
C ARG A 16 27.21 36.84 -24.93
N ASN A 17 26.03 37.45 -24.87
CA ASN A 17 24.71 36.83 -24.78
C ASN A 17 24.67 35.30 -24.52
N GLN A 18 23.68 34.90 -23.70
CA GLN A 18 23.06 33.56 -23.55
C GLN A 18 23.64 32.65 -22.43
N ARG A 19 22.91 32.18 -21.42
CA ARG A 19 21.47 32.15 -21.07
C ARG A 19 21.35 32.05 -19.54
N PRO A 20 20.31 32.60 -18.91
CA PRO A 20 19.98 32.20 -17.55
C PRO A 20 19.56 30.73 -17.58
N HIS A 21 20.15 29.90 -16.71
CA HIS A 21 19.63 28.58 -16.37
C HIS A 21 18.24 28.79 -15.78
N GLN A 22 17.23 28.86 -16.65
CA GLN A 22 15.84 28.79 -16.27
C GLN A 22 15.68 27.47 -15.53
N ASP A 23 15.37 27.62 -14.26
CA ASP A 23 14.94 26.60 -13.33
C ASP A 23 13.68 25.93 -13.91
N GLN A 24 13.87 25.06 -14.90
CA GLN A 24 12.84 24.21 -15.49
C GLN A 24 12.58 23.03 -14.55
N ARG A 25 12.38 23.30 -13.26
CA ARG A 25 11.45 22.51 -12.45
C ARG A 25 10.06 22.83 -12.96
N ARG A 26 9.75 22.35 -14.18
CA ARG A 26 8.39 22.25 -14.68
C ARG A 26 7.62 21.50 -13.60
N ALA A 27 6.74 22.22 -12.89
CA ALA A 27 5.63 21.65 -12.19
C ALA A 27 4.88 20.78 -13.21
N ARG A 28 5.21 19.48 -13.27
CA ARG A 28 4.36 18.50 -13.91
C ARG A 28 3.09 18.54 -13.08
N GLN A 29 2.11 19.29 -13.55
CA GLN A 29 0.74 19.16 -13.10
C GLN A 29 0.40 17.69 -13.26
N THR A 30 0.44 16.94 -12.17
CA THR A 30 -0.10 15.59 -12.15
C THR A 30 -1.57 15.76 -12.47
N GLU A 31 -1.99 15.39 -13.68
CA GLU A 31 -3.41 15.24 -14.00
C GLU A 31 -4.01 14.42 -12.86
N ARG A 32 -4.84 15.07 -12.03
CA ARG A 32 -5.49 14.38 -10.93
C ARG A 32 -6.43 13.37 -11.57
N VAL A 33 -6.25 12.09 -11.26
CA VAL A 33 -7.12 11.06 -11.77
C VAL A 33 -8.53 11.37 -11.27
N GLN A 34 -9.42 11.73 -12.19
CA GLN A 34 -10.83 11.90 -11.88
C GLN A 34 -11.46 10.52 -11.75
N VAL A 35 -11.88 10.21 -10.53
CA VAL A 35 -12.58 8.97 -10.17
C VAL A 35 -13.66 9.34 -9.17
N GLU A 36 -14.84 8.74 -9.32
CA GLU A 36 -15.99 8.98 -8.45
C GLU A 36 -16.26 7.77 -7.55
N VAL A 37 -16.88 8.01 -6.39
CA VAL A 37 -17.37 6.93 -5.53
C VAL A 37 -18.47 6.16 -6.28
N GLY A 38 -18.45 4.83 -6.20
CA GLY A 38 -19.34 3.95 -6.96
C GLY A 38 -18.84 3.59 -8.37
N GLN A 39 -17.81 4.27 -8.87
CA GLN A 39 -17.21 3.92 -10.15
C GLN A 39 -16.58 2.52 -10.09
N ARG A 40 -16.80 1.73 -11.15
CA ARG A 40 -16.26 0.38 -11.31
C ARG A 40 -15.23 0.30 -12.41
N PHE A 41 -14.15 -0.45 -12.18
CA PHE A 41 -13.14 -0.72 -13.21
C PHE A 41 -12.41 -2.05 -12.95
N PRO A 42 -11.85 -2.68 -14.00
CA PRO A 42 -10.98 -3.84 -13.83
C PRO A 42 -9.66 -3.44 -13.17
N LEU A 43 -9.18 -4.26 -12.26
CA LEU A 43 -7.94 -4.08 -11.53
C LEU A 43 -7.23 -5.43 -11.36
N THR A 44 -5.94 -5.47 -11.70
CA THR A 44 -5.07 -6.58 -11.33
C THR A 44 -4.42 -6.27 -9.98
N ILE A 45 -4.56 -7.20 -9.04
CA ILE A 45 -3.92 -7.08 -7.73
C ILE A 45 -2.46 -7.47 -7.86
N LYS A 46 -1.56 -6.54 -7.51
CA LYS A 46 -0.11 -6.69 -7.68
C LYS A 46 0.60 -7.23 -6.44
N ARG A 47 0.08 -6.87 -5.26
CA ARG A 47 0.62 -7.30 -3.97
C ARG A 47 -0.44 -7.15 -2.88
N MET A 48 -0.14 -7.63 -1.68
CA MET A 48 -0.93 -7.35 -0.48
C MET A 48 -0.27 -6.27 0.36
N GLY A 49 -1.09 -5.45 1.01
CA GLY A 49 -0.69 -4.48 2.03
C GLY A 49 -0.51 -5.15 3.38
N ILE A 50 -0.02 -4.36 4.35
CA ILE A 50 0.29 -4.87 5.69
C ILE A 50 -0.94 -5.37 6.46
N ASN A 51 -2.15 -4.95 6.08
CA ASN A 51 -3.40 -5.38 6.73
C ASN A 51 -4.09 -6.51 5.94
N GLY A 52 -3.43 -7.08 4.93
CA GLY A 52 -4.01 -8.12 4.07
C GLY A 52 -4.88 -7.56 2.93
N GLU A 53 -4.94 -6.24 2.74
CA GLU A 53 -5.67 -5.66 1.61
C GLU A 53 -4.92 -5.83 0.29
N GLY A 54 -5.62 -6.15 -0.79
CA GLY A 54 -5.04 -6.18 -2.13
C GLY A 54 -4.66 -4.78 -2.59
N ILE A 55 -3.50 -4.63 -3.22
CA ILE A 55 -3.02 -3.38 -3.80
C ILE A 55 -2.87 -3.54 -5.30
N GLY A 56 -3.61 -2.72 -6.05
CA GLY A 56 -3.45 -2.53 -7.48
C GLY A 56 -3.16 -1.07 -7.83
N TYR A 57 -2.99 -0.80 -9.12
CA TYR A 57 -2.76 0.56 -9.62
C TYR A 57 -3.74 0.88 -10.74
N TYR A 58 -4.44 1.99 -10.60
CA TYR A 58 -5.33 2.54 -11.62
C TYR A 58 -4.89 3.95 -11.97
N LYS A 59 -4.56 4.19 -13.25
CA LYS A 59 -4.04 5.49 -13.73
C LYS A 59 -2.92 6.07 -12.83
N ARG A 60 -1.99 5.21 -12.40
CA ARG A 60 -0.85 5.51 -11.49
C ARG A 60 -1.22 5.83 -10.03
N MET A 61 -2.48 5.76 -9.64
CA MET A 61 -2.90 5.83 -8.23
C MET A 61 -2.97 4.42 -7.64
N ALA A 62 -2.49 4.28 -6.40
CA ALA A 62 -2.66 3.05 -5.63
C ALA A 62 -4.14 2.85 -5.28
N VAL A 63 -4.63 1.62 -5.41
CA VAL A 63 -5.99 1.23 -5.06
C VAL A 63 -5.90 0.13 -4.02
N PHE A 64 -6.46 0.37 -2.84
CA PHE A 64 -6.53 -0.58 -1.73
C PHE A 64 -7.88 -1.29 -1.75
N VAL A 65 -7.85 -2.62 -1.74
CA VAL A 65 -9.01 -3.49 -1.96
C VAL A 65 -9.02 -4.62 -0.92
N PRO A 66 -9.70 -4.43 0.23
CA PRO A 66 -9.88 -5.49 1.21
C PRO A 66 -10.50 -6.74 0.58
N GLY A 67 -10.04 -7.93 0.99
CA GLY A 67 -10.53 -9.22 0.50
C GLY A 67 -9.99 -9.66 -0.87
N ALA A 68 -9.15 -8.85 -1.53
CA ALA A 68 -8.54 -9.19 -2.82
C ALA A 68 -7.11 -9.71 -2.64
N LEU A 69 -6.77 -10.82 -3.30
CA LEU A 69 -5.47 -11.47 -3.17
C LEU A 69 -4.54 -11.14 -4.33
N THR A 70 -3.22 -11.24 -4.10
CA THR A 70 -2.21 -11.08 -5.15
C THR A 70 -2.50 -11.98 -6.35
N ASN A 71 -2.24 -11.47 -7.57
CA ASN A 71 -2.45 -12.13 -8.86
C ASN A 71 -3.92 -12.32 -9.28
N GLU A 72 -4.87 -11.81 -8.49
CA GLU A 72 -6.26 -11.77 -8.92
C GLU A 72 -6.52 -10.67 -9.93
N GLU A 73 -7.50 -10.93 -10.79
CA GLU A 73 -8.12 -9.91 -11.62
C GLU A 73 -9.54 -9.72 -11.14
N ALA A 74 -9.89 -8.51 -10.71
CA ALA A 74 -11.20 -8.20 -10.17
C ALA A 74 -11.77 -6.94 -10.83
N VAL A 75 -13.10 -6.87 -10.94
CA VAL A 75 -13.81 -5.60 -11.06
C VAL A 75 -13.97 -5.07 -9.64
N VAL A 76 -13.47 -3.86 -9.41
CA VAL A 76 -13.54 -3.19 -8.09
C VAL A 76 -14.45 -1.98 -8.17
N GLU A 77 -15.11 -1.65 -7.06
CA GLU A 77 -15.98 -0.48 -6.92
C GLU A 77 -15.38 0.50 -5.91
N VAL A 78 -15.18 1.75 -6.32
CA VAL A 78 -14.57 2.77 -5.47
C VAL A 78 -15.48 3.13 -4.31
N THR A 79 -14.93 3.08 -3.09
CA THR A 79 -15.64 3.42 -1.85
C THR A 79 -15.19 4.76 -1.27
N SER A 80 -13.95 5.18 -1.53
CA SER A 80 -13.47 6.53 -1.17
C SER A 80 -12.31 6.97 -2.06
N VAL A 81 -12.21 8.29 -2.27
CA VAL A 81 -11.16 8.93 -3.06
C VAL A 81 -10.32 9.80 -2.14
N ALA A 82 -9.03 9.49 -2.03
CA ALA A 82 -8.06 10.32 -1.32
C ALA A 82 -7.09 10.98 -2.31
N THR A 83 -6.35 12.00 -1.86
CA THR A 83 -5.44 12.78 -2.70
C THR A 83 -4.39 11.93 -3.44
N ARG A 84 -3.96 10.80 -2.86
CA ARG A 84 -2.87 9.96 -3.38
C ARG A 84 -3.25 8.49 -3.64
N TYR A 85 -4.45 8.09 -3.27
CA TYR A 85 -4.89 6.69 -3.39
C TYR A 85 -6.42 6.59 -3.41
N LEU A 86 -6.90 5.42 -3.81
CA LEU A 86 -8.31 5.06 -3.77
C LEU A 86 -8.52 3.92 -2.78
N ARG A 87 -9.67 3.88 -2.12
CA ARG A 87 -10.18 2.64 -1.52
C ARG A 87 -11.30 2.11 -2.40
N ALA A 88 -11.34 0.80 -2.56
CA ALA A 88 -12.38 0.12 -3.30
C ALA A 88 -12.75 -1.18 -2.59
N LYS A 89 -13.89 -1.75 -2.95
CA LYS A 89 -14.30 -3.10 -2.58
C LYS A 89 -14.31 -3.99 -3.80
N VAL A 90 -14.15 -5.29 -3.61
CA VAL A 90 -14.34 -6.27 -4.68
C VAL A 90 -15.82 -6.22 -5.11
N HIS A 91 -16.07 -5.96 -6.39
CA HIS A 91 -17.41 -6.10 -6.97
C HIS A 91 -17.59 -7.47 -7.60
N ARG A 92 -16.55 -7.97 -8.31
CA ARG A 92 -16.54 -9.31 -8.90
C ARG A 92 -15.10 -9.78 -9.15
N ILE A 93 -14.76 -10.98 -8.73
CA ILE A 93 -13.48 -11.61 -9.11
C ILE A 93 -13.64 -12.25 -10.49
N ARG A 94 -12.74 -11.92 -11.42
CA ARG A 94 -12.69 -12.50 -12.78
C ARG A 94 -11.68 -13.64 -12.88
N LYS A 95 -10.57 -13.55 -12.14
CA LYS A 95 -9.54 -14.58 -12.03
C LYS A 95 -9.15 -14.70 -10.57
N THR A 96 -9.37 -15.89 -10.00
CA THR A 96 -9.07 -16.21 -8.61
C THR A 96 -7.60 -16.55 -8.43
N SER A 97 -7.07 -16.27 -7.25
CA SER A 97 -5.75 -16.77 -6.83
C SER A 97 -5.84 -18.27 -6.56
N PRO A 98 -4.81 -19.07 -6.87
CA PRO A 98 -4.75 -20.47 -6.44
C PRO A 98 -4.72 -20.62 -4.92
N HIS A 99 -4.38 -19.55 -4.20
CA HIS A 99 -4.34 -19.51 -2.74
C HIS A 99 -5.64 -19.03 -2.11
N ARG A 100 -6.66 -18.72 -2.92
CA ARG A 100 -7.97 -18.34 -2.38
C ARG A 100 -8.66 -19.59 -1.81
N VAL A 101 -9.16 -19.47 -0.59
CA VAL A 101 -10.03 -20.47 0.04
C VAL A 101 -11.34 -19.81 0.48
N GLU A 102 -12.39 -20.61 0.59
CA GLU A 102 -13.63 -20.16 1.19
C GLU A 102 -13.40 -19.99 2.71
N PRO A 103 -13.71 -18.82 3.30
CA PRO A 103 -13.67 -18.65 4.75
C PRO A 103 -14.53 -19.70 5.45
N ARG A 104 -14.09 -20.17 6.63
CA ARG A 104 -14.86 -21.13 7.42
C ARG A 104 -16.00 -20.43 8.15
N ASP A 105 -15.78 -19.20 8.59
CA ASP A 105 -16.77 -18.39 9.29
C ASP A 105 -17.64 -17.58 8.32
N SER A 106 -18.97 -17.71 8.42
CA SER A 106 -19.92 -16.96 7.59
C SER A 106 -19.95 -15.45 7.89
N TYR A 107 -19.37 -15.04 9.02
CA TYR A 107 -19.23 -13.65 9.42
C TYR A 107 -17.91 -13.01 8.96
N ALA A 108 -17.03 -13.74 8.25
CA ALA A 108 -15.71 -13.26 7.85
C ALA A 108 -15.72 -11.90 7.11
N ASP A 109 -16.77 -11.63 6.32
CA ASP A 109 -16.95 -10.37 5.59
C ASP A 109 -17.73 -9.29 6.35
N GLN A 110 -18.25 -9.62 7.54
CA GLN A 110 -19.14 -8.76 8.34
C GLN A 110 -18.44 -8.18 9.57
N VAL A 111 -17.45 -8.91 10.12
CA VAL A 111 -16.76 -8.54 11.36
C VAL A 111 -15.24 -8.53 11.16
N GLY A 112 -14.55 -7.71 11.95
CA GLY A 112 -13.08 -7.71 11.96
C GLY A 112 -12.50 -8.98 12.60
N GLY A 113 -11.23 -9.26 12.31
CA GLY A 113 -10.48 -10.39 12.85
C GLY A 113 -10.36 -11.60 11.93
N PHE A 114 -10.91 -11.53 10.72
CA PHE A 114 -10.87 -12.57 9.69
C PHE A 114 -10.17 -12.10 8.40
N GLU A 115 -9.31 -11.08 8.50
CA GLU A 115 -8.73 -10.37 7.37
C GLU A 115 -8.00 -11.26 6.36
N LEU A 116 -7.49 -12.42 6.81
CA LEU A 116 -6.74 -13.37 5.97
C LEU A 116 -7.44 -14.72 5.80
N GLU A 117 -8.67 -14.91 6.29
CA GLU A 117 -9.32 -16.23 6.28
C GLU A 117 -9.57 -16.76 4.87
N HIS A 118 -9.70 -15.85 3.89
CA HIS A 118 -9.84 -16.17 2.48
C HIS A 118 -8.53 -16.54 1.77
N LEU A 119 -7.40 -16.57 2.49
CA LEU A 119 -6.07 -16.97 2.01
C LEU A 119 -5.66 -18.31 2.64
N ASP A 120 -5.16 -19.26 1.84
CA ASP A 120 -4.72 -20.55 2.37
C ASP A 120 -3.62 -20.41 3.44
N TYR A 121 -3.59 -21.34 4.39
CA TYR A 121 -2.73 -21.21 5.55
C TYR A 121 -1.22 -21.13 5.23
N PRO A 122 -0.66 -21.96 4.32
CA PRO A 122 0.72 -21.78 3.86
C PRO A 122 1.01 -20.37 3.32
N ALA A 123 0.10 -19.81 2.51
CA ALA A 123 0.23 -18.47 1.97
C ALA A 123 0.08 -17.38 3.03
N GLN A 124 -0.72 -17.60 4.10
CA GLN A 124 -0.74 -16.70 5.25
C GLN A 124 0.62 -16.64 5.97
N LEU A 125 1.31 -17.78 6.12
CA LEU A 125 2.66 -17.82 6.71
C LEU A 125 3.67 -17.08 5.83
N ALA A 126 3.61 -17.29 4.51
CA ALA A 126 4.45 -16.56 3.55
C ALA A 126 4.19 -15.05 3.60
N PHE A 127 2.92 -14.63 3.66
CA PHE A 127 2.52 -13.24 3.80
C PHE A 127 3.09 -12.59 5.07
N LYS A 128 2.97 -13.26 6.22
CA LYS A 128 3.49 -12.72 7.49
C LYS A 128 5.00 -12.50 7.43
N ARG A 129 5.74 -13.43 6.82
CA ARG A 129 7.18 -13.27 6.58
C ARG A 129 7.47 -12.10 5.64
N ASP A 130 6.71 -11.97 4.56
CA ASP A 130 6.86 -10.89 3.58
C ASP A 130 6.60 -9.51 4.20
N VAL A 131 5.62 -9.37 5.09
CA VAL A 131 5.38 -8.12 5.86
C VAL A 131 6.61 -7.71 6.65
N VAL A 132 7.29 -8.66 7.31
CA VAL A 132 8.54 -8.38 8.04
C VAL A 132 9.67 -8.00 7.08
N ALA A 133 9.81 -8.72 5.96
CA ALA A 133 10.82 -8.42 4.94
C ALA A 133 10.65 -7.00 4.38
N GLN A 134 9.42 -6.63 4.01
CA GLN A 134 9.09 -5.28 3.53
C GLN A 134 9.36 -4.20 4.59
N ALA A 135 9.11 -4.49 5.87
CA ALA A 135 9.42 -3.56 6.94
C ALA A 135 10.93 -3.35 7.12
N LEU A 136 11.72 -4.44 7.12
CA LEU A 136 13.18 -4.37 7.19
C LEU A 136 13.75 -3.57 6.02
N GLU A 137 13.30 -3.84 4.80
CA GLU A 137 13.74 -3.12 3.60
C GLU A 137 13.37 -1.63 3.64
N ARG A 138 12.21 -1.30 4.21
CA ARG A 138 11.74 0.08 4.31
C ARG A 138 12.48 0.91 5.35
N TYR A 139 12.76 0.33 6.52
CA TYR A 139 13.29 1.06 7.66
C TYR A 139 14.80 0.90 7.84
N GLN A 140 15.39 -0.14 7.25
CA GLN A 140 16.84 -0.36 7.16
C GLN A 140 17.57 -0.19 8.51
N PRO A 141 17.16 -0.90 9.59
CA PRO A 141 17.90 -0.83 10.85
C PRO A 141 19.35 -1.33 10.68
N GLU A 142 20.23 -0.96 11.60
CA GLU A 142 21.65 -1.32 11.52
C GLU A 142 21.83 -2.84 11.35
N GLY A 143 22.60 -3.22 10.33
CA GLY A 143 22.89 -4.62 10.00
C GLY A 143 21.71 -5.40 9.42
N PHE A 144 20.59 -4.80 9.01
CA PHE A 144 19.41 -5.57 8.58
C PHE A 144 19.66 -6.57 7.44
N HIS A 145 20.66 -6.33 6.58
CA HIS A 145 21.08 -7.25 5.54
C HIS A 145 21.66 -8.58 6.07
N SER A 146 22.16 -8.62 7.30
CA SER A 146 22.69 -9.83 7.93
C SER A 146 21.66 -10.60 8.77
N TYR A 147 20.43 -10.10 8.87
CA TYR A 147 19.39 -10.76 9.66
C TYR A 147 18.92 -12.05 8.98
N ASP A 148 18.93 -13.16 9.73
CA ASP A 148 18.31 -14.42 9.29
C ASP A 148 16.79 -14.34 9.47
N LEU A 149 16.09 -13.93 8.41
CA LEU A 149 14.64 -13.95 8.38
C LEU A 149 14.14 -15.38 8.14
N ARG A 150 13.83 -16.10 9.22
CA ARG A 150 13.34 -17.50 9.15
C ARG A 150 11.88 -17.59 8.69
N PRO A 151 11.42 -18.79 8.23
CA PRO A 151 10.00 -19.01 7.93
C PRO A 151 9.12 -18.73 9.15
N THR A 152 7.92 -18.18 8.91
CA THR A 152 6.93 -17.98 9.98
C THR A 152 6.52 -19.33 10.57
N LEU A 153 6.59 -19.46 11.89
CA LEU A 153 6.13 -20.65 12.60
C LEU A 153 4.61 -20.79 12.48
N GLY A 154 4.17 -21.93 11.94
CA GLY A 154 2.77 -22.28 11.81
C GLY A 154 2.22 -23.08 12.98
N MET A 155 0.90 -23.17 13.05
CA MET A 155 0.11 -24.01 13.94
C MET A 155 -0.37 -25.23 13.16
N LYS A 156 -0.38 -26.41 13.80
CA LYS A 156 -0.83 -27.67 13.16
C LYS A 156 -2.33 -27.64 12.81
N ASP A 157 -3.14 -27.06 13.69
CA ASP A 157 -4.58 -26.84 13.49
C ASP A 157 -4.89 -25.37 13.77
N PRO A 158 -4.98 -24.49 12.74
CA PRO A 158 -5.02 -23.04 12.92
C PRO A 158 -6.38 -22.49 13.35
N TYR A 159 -7.14 -23.25 14.14
CA TYR A 159 -8.47 -22.90 14.62
C TYR A 159 -8.59 -23.10 16.14
N GLY A 160 -9.61 -22.49 16.76
CA GLY A 160 -9.88 -22.65 18.20
C GLY A 160 -8.81 -22.09 19.14
N TYR A 161 -7.84 -21.32 18.64
CA TYR A 161 -6.68 -20.87 19.41
C TYR A 161 -6.98 -19.70 20.37
N ARG A 162 -8.06 -18.94 20.18
CA ARG A 162 -8.44 -17.84 21.08
C ARG A 162 -9.08 -18.41 22.35
N ASN A 163 -8.40 -18.26 23.49
CA ASN A 163 -8.90 -18.70 24.80
C ASN A 163 -9.66 -17.60 25.57
N LYS A 164 -9.79 -16.40 25.00
CA LYS A 164 -10.48 -15.25 25.59
C LYS A 164 -11.25 -14.50 24.51
N ALA A 165 -12.49 -14.14 24.81
CA ALA A 165 -13.30 -13.24 24.02
C ALA A 165 -13.75 -12.06 24.90
N GLN A 166 -13.89 -10.89 24.30
CA GLN A 166 -14.46 -9.70 24.95
C GLN A 166 -15.60 -9.20 24.07
N PHE A 167 -16.80 -9.14 24.64
CA PHE A 167 -18.00 -8.71 23.92
C PHE A 167 -18.35 -7.29 24.33
N GLN A 168 -18.59 -6.46 23.32
CA GLN A 168 -19.10 -5.11 23.52
C GLN A 168 -20.61 -5.19 23.66
N VAL A 169 -21.14 -4.68 24.77
CA VAL A 169 -22.57 -4.67 25.06
C VAL A 169 -23.11 -3.27 24.78
N ARG A 170 -24.15 -3.16 23.95
CA ARG A 170 -24.76 -1.87 23.56
C ARG A 170 -26.27 -2.00 23.58
N ARG A 171 -26.97 -0.90 23.87
CA ARG A 171 -28.41 -0.83 23.64
C ARG A 171 -28.70 -0.60 22.16
N ASN A 172 -29.65 -1.34 21.60
CA ASN A 172 -30.21 -1.09 20.28
C ASN A 172 -31.10 0.17 20.27
N ALA A 173 -31.64 0.52 19.10
CA ALA A 173 -32.48 1.70 18.93
C ALA A 173 -33.77 1.63 19.77
N GLU A 174 -34.24 0.41 20.06
CA GLU A 174 -35.40 0.12 20.91
C GLU A 174 -35.08 0.11 22.43
N GLY A 175 -33.83 0.40 22.81
CA GLY A 175 -33.38 0.46 24.21
C GLY A 175 -33.10 -0.89 24.88
N GLN A 176 -33.16 -1.99 24.13
CA GLN A 176 -32.82 -3.34 24.59
C GLN A 176 -31.30 -3.55 24.49
N VAL A 177 -30.75 -4.31 25.44
CA VAL A 177 -29.33 -4.71 25.46
C VAL A 177 -29.12 -5.99 24.67
#